data_AF-A0A9P3USV0-F1
#
_entry.id   AF-A0A9P3USV0-F1
#
_cell.length_a   1.000
_cell.length_b   1.000
_cell.length_c   1.000
_cell.angle_alpha   90.00
_cell.angle_beta   90.00
_cell.angle_gamma   90.00
#
_symmetry.space_group_name_H-M   'P 1'
#
loop_
_entity.id
_entity.type
_entity.pdbx_description
1 polymer ?
#
loop_
_entity_poly.entity_id
_entity_poly.type
_entity_poly.pdbx_seq_one_letter_code
_entity_poly.pdbx_strand_id
1 'polypeptide(L)'
;MPSNTNRVLNVTSGANHTIVLGETRGDDGNHGTEIWGSGDGSTGQLGPEYLQLIRDGAPSTIFRPINLPLQQFGLAGYQIKRVTASWETTYVVLSCEGKGDVVISMGADDFGDLGIGGKAKGKGKEKEGPVHIVSFAHLTVDGNPLRNATIAVQAIAAGQHHVVAQLSVTGKDWDTRTCIVGWGASRHGQLGSYPLPTPLILLSLLHLAINTPSFCAPPAESPALDRIGKDSCKESKAHDG
;
A
#
# COMPACT_ATOMS: atom_id res chain seq x y z
N MET A 1 -2.34 -14.97 19.92
CA MET A 1 -2.27 -15.79 18.70
C MET A 1 -3.19 -16.99 18.89
N PRO A 2 -3.94 -17.39 17.86
CA PRO A 2 -4.75 -18.61 17.87
C PRO A 2 -3.94 -19.85 18.25
N SER A 3 -4.63 -20.87 18.74
CA SER A 3 -4.02 -22.17 19.05
C SER A 3 -3.54 -22.94 17.81
N ASN A 4 -4.02 -22.61 16.61
CA ASN A 4 -3.65 -23.26 15.35
C ASN A 4 -2.53 -22.54 14.57
N THR A 5 -2.00 -21.42 15.08
CA THR A 5 -0.83 -20.76 14.48
C THR A 5 0.42 -21.59 14.77
N ASN A 6 1.01 -22.16 13.73
CA ASN A 6 2.20 -23.00 13.84
C ASN A 6 3.49 -22.17 13.93
N ARG A 7 3.58 -21.11 13.11
CA ARG A 7 4.79 -20.32 12.98
C ARG A 7 4.51 -18.88 12.56
N VAL A 8 5.36 -17.95 13.01
CA VAL A 8 5.44 -16.59 12.45
C VAL A 8 6.37 -16.59 11.23
N LEU A 9 5.84 -16.22 10.06
CA LEU A 9 6.57 -16.15 8.80
C LEU A 9 7.21 -14.79 8.57
N ASN A 10 6.53 -13.71 8.95
CA ASN A 10 7.01 -12.34 8.78
C ASN A 10 6.39 -11.41 9.83
N VAL A 11 7.14 -10.38 10.24
CA VAL A 11 6.65 -9.25 11.03
C VAL A 11 7.08 -7.97 10.32
N THR A 12 6.15 -7.04 10.15
CA THR A 12 6.40 -5.74 9.54
C THR A 12 5.66 -4.65 10.33
N SER A 13 6.18 -3.43 10.29
CA SER A 13 5.60 -2.30 11.02
C SER A 13 5.60 -1.09 10.12
N GLY A 14 4.48 -0.37 10.13
CA GLY A 14 4.41 1.01 9.67
C GLY A 14 4.81 1.98 10.77
N ALA A 15 4.32 3.22 10.71
CA ALA A 15 4.61 4.20 11.75
C ALA A 15 3.93 3.85 13.08
N ASN A 16 2.62 3.58 13.03
CA ASN A 16 1.80 3.35 14.22
C ASN A 16 1.05 2.01 14.21
N HIS A 17 1.39 1.10 13.28
CA HIS A 17 0.74 -0.22 13.17
C HIS A 17 1.77 -1.32 12.93
N THR A 18 1.46 -2.54 13.36
CA THR A 18 2.29 -3.72 13.18
C THR A 18 1.46 -4.87 12.66
N ILE A 19 2.02 -5.61 11.71
CA ILE A 19 1.38 -6.77 11.09
C ILE A 19 2.29 -7.99 11.22
N VAL A 20 1.66 -9.11 11.55
CA VAL A 20 2.28 -10.42 11.65
C VAL A 20 1.64 -11.33 10.62
N LEU A 21 2.45 -11.95 9.78
CA LEU A 21 2.04 -13.06 8.91
C LEU A 21 2.32 -14.38 9.63
N GLY A 22 1.26 -15.12 9.92
CA GLY A 22 1.30 -16.45 10.53
C GLY A 22 1.06 -17.55 9.51
N GLU A 23 1.72 -18.69 9.72
CA GLU A 23 1.37 -19.96 9.14
C GLU A 23 0.40 -20.68 10.07
N THR A 24 -0.72 -21.15 9.52
CA THR A 24 -1.71 -21.96 10.24
C THR A 24 -1.68 -23.39 9.75
N ARG A 25 -2.07 -24.32 10.63
CA ARG A 25 -2.30 -25.71 10.25
C ARG A 25 -3.79 -26.01 10.34
N GLY A 26 -4.37 -26.43 9.22
CA GLY A 26 -5.75 -26.90 9.15
C GLY A 26 -5.90 -28.30 9.77
N ASP A 27 -7.14 -28.65 10.09
CA ASP A 27 -7.49 -29.96 10.65
C ASP A 27 -7.22 -31.11 9.65
N ASP A 28 -7.24 -30.81 8.36
CA ASP A 28 -6.88 -31.70 7.24
C ASP A 28 -5.35 -31.83 7.05
N GLY A 29 -4.56 -31.15 7.87
CA GLY A 29 -3.10 -31.10 7.77
C GLY A 29 -2.58 -30.12 6.72
N ASN A 30 -3.45 -29.41 5.99
CA ASN A 30 -3.03 -28.39 5.04
C ASN A 30 -2.48 -27.16 5.75
N HIS A 31 -1.50 -26.52 5.11
CA HIS A 31 -0.90 -25.29 5.60
C HIS A 31 -1.64 -24.10 5.01
N GLY A 32 -2.01 -23.15 5.87
CA GLY A 32 -2.64 -21.89 5.52
C GLY A 32 -1.81 -20.70 5.96
N THR A 33 -2.23 -19.51 5.54
CA THR A 33 -1.63 -18.25 5.98
C THR A 33 -2.69 -17.27 6.44
N GLU A 34 -2.37 -16.52 7.48
CA GLU A 34 -3.25 -15.50 8.04
C GLU A 34 -2.43 -14.28 8.47
N ILE A 35 -3.07 -13.11 8.53
CA ILE A 35 -2.44 -11.88 8.97
C ILE A 35 -3.13 -11.33 10.22
N TRP A 36 -2.32 -10.83 11.15
CA TRP A 36 -2.75 -10.24 12.40
C TRP A 36 -2.21 -8.82 12.52
N GLY A 37 -3.06 -7.88 12.90
CA GLY A 37 -2.72 -6.46 13.02
C GLY A 37 -2.94 -5.91 14.42
N SER A 38 -2.08 -5.00 14.84
CA SER A 38 -2.31 -4.12 16.00
C SER A 38 -1.81 -2.71 15.70
N GLY A 39 -2.28 -1.74 16.49
CA GLY A 39 -1.95 -0.34 16.38
C GLY A 39 -3.02 0.48 15.67
N ASP A 40 -2.61 1.64 15.17
CA ASP A 40 -3.51 2.56 14.48
C ASP A 40 -4.03 1.94 13.18
N GLY A 41 -5.35 1.89 13.06
CA GLY A 41 -6.07 1.44 11.87
C GLY A 41 -6.97 2.52 11.28
N SER A 42 -6.82 3.78 11.71
CA SER A 42 -7.74 4.87 11.42
C SER A 42 -7.84 5.25 9.94
N THR A 43 -6.79 4.98 9.15
CA THR A 43 -6.77 5.19 7.68
C THR A 43 -7.14 3.93 6.89
N GLY A 44 -7.49 2.84 7.57
CA GLY A 44 -7.92 1.58 6.93
C GLY A 44 -6.77 0.63 6.60
N GLN A 45 -5.54 0.93 7.01
CA GLN A 45 -4.33 0.11 6.76
C GLN A 45 -4.36 -1.28 7.41
N LEU A 46 -5.25 -1.49 8.38
CA LEU A 46 -5.50 -2.79 9.01
C LEU A 46 -6.78 -3.47 8.50
N GLY A 47 -7.33 -3.00 7.38
CA GLY A 47 -8.52 -3.55 6.73
C GLY A 47 -9.86 -2.99 7.25
N PRO A 48 -10.95 -3.23 6.51
CA PRO A 48 -12.25 -2.61 6.79
C PRO A 48 -12.88 -3.06 8.11
N GLU A 49 -12.76 -4.34 8.46
CA GLU A 49 -13.31 -4.86 9.71
C GLU A 49 -12.58 -4.30 10.92
N TYR A 50 -11.24 -4.17 10.85
CA TYR A 50 -10.45 -3.56 11.91
C TYR A 50 -10.84 -2.09 12.11
N LEU A 51 -10.96 -1.34 11.02
CA LEU A 51 -11.39 0.07 11.06
C LEU A 51 -12.76 0.22 11.74
N GLN A 52 -13.71 -0.67 11.44
CA GLN A 52 -15.01 -0.66 12.09
C GLN A 52 -14.90 -0.96 13.59
N LEU A 53 -14.13 -1.96 13.98
CA LEU A 53 -13.90 -2.30 15.40
C LEU A 53 -13.33 -1.12 16.20
N ILE A 54 -12.34 -0.41 15.66
CA ILE A 54 -11.77 0.76 16.32
C ILE A 54 -12.80 1.89 16.44
N ARG A 55 -13.62 2.12 15.40
CA ARG A 55 -14.73 3.10 15.45
C ARG A 55 -15.77 2.74 16.52
N ASP A 56 -15.99 1.45 16.74
CA ASP A 56 -16.88 0.93 17.79
C ASP A 56 -16.23 0.94 19.19
N GLY A 57 -15.02 1.50 19.32
CA GLY A 57 -14.33 1.67 20.60
C GLY A 57 -13.46 0.49 21.04
N ALA A 58 -13.21 -0.48 20.17
CA ALA A 58 -12.28 -1.56 20.48
C ALA A 58 -10.84 -1.03 20.67
N PRO A 59 -10.04 -1.61 21.59
CA PRO A 59 -8.66 -1.19 21.77
C PRO A 59 -7.80 -1.59 20.58
N SER A 60 -6.95 -0.65 20.14
CA SER A 60 -5.95 -0.81 19.07
C SER A 60 -4.68 -1.55 19.51
N THR A 61 -4.43 -1.64 20.82
CA THR A 61 -3.20 -2.24 21.40
C THR A 61 -3.19 -3.76 21.43
N ILE A 62 -4.16 -4.42 20.79
CA ILE A 62 -4.32 -5.87 20.76
C ILE A 62 -4.20 -6.35 19.33
N PHE A 63 -3.42 -7.41 19.11
CA PHE A 63 -3.36 -8.10 17.82
C PHE A 63 -4.69 -8.78 17.51
N ARG A 64 -5.23 -8.50 16.33
CA ARG A 64 -6.50 -9.04 15.81
C ARG A 64 -6.31 -9.62 14.42
N PRO A 65 -7.10 -10.64 14.02
CA PRO A 65 -7.09 -11.10 12.65
C PRO A 65 -7.48 -9.94 11.71
N ILE A 66 -6.78 -9.82 10.58
CA ILE A 66 -7.17 -8.93 9.49
C ILE A 66 -7.83 -9.79 8.41
N ASN A 67 -9.15 -9.64 8.27
CA ASN A 67 -9.92 -10.34 7.26
C ASN A 67 -9.91 -9.54 5.95
N LEU A 68 -9.42 -10.18 4.89
CA LEU A 68 -9.38 -9.62 3.55
C LEU A 68 -10.56 -10.17 2.73
N PRO A 69 -11.45 -9.34 2.17
CA PRO A 69 -12.60 -9.82 1.40
C PRO A 69 -12.21 -10.24 -0.03
N LEU A 70 -11.25 -11.17 -0.15
CA LEU A 70 -10.62 -11.59 -1.42
C LEU A 70 -11.65 -12.02 -2.48
N GLN A 71 -12.70 -12.72 -2.08
CA GLN A 71 -13.76 -13.16 -3.00
C GLN A 71 -14.47 -11.99 -3.69
N GLN A 72 -14.69 -10.87 -2.99
CA GLN A 72 -15.36 -9.68 -3.54
C GLN A 72 -14.54 -9.03 -4.66
N PHE A 73 -13.23 -9.27 -4.68
CA PHE A 73 -12.28 -8.76 -5.67
C PHE A 73 -11.91 -9.80 -6.75
N GLY A 74 -12.60 -10.94 -6.80
CA GLY A 74 -12.27 -12.02 -7.75
C GLY A 74 -10.97 -12.77 -7.42
N LEU A 75 -10.48 -12.64 -6.19
CA LEU A 75 -9.24 -13.26 -5.68
C LEU A 75 -9.54 -14.52 -4.88
N ALA A 76 -10.65 -15.20 -5.17
CA ALA A 76 -10.96 -16.50 -4.57
C ALA A 76 -9.86 -17.53 -4.91
N GLY A 77 -9.42 -18.27 -3.88
CA GLY A 77 -8.34 -19.27 -4.00
C GLY A 77 -6.93 -18.70 -3.92
N TYR A 78 -6.75 -17.38 -3.77
CA TYR A 78 -5.45 -16.81 -3.45
C TYR A 78 -5.12 -16.99 -1.96
N GLN A 79 -3.83 -17.17 -1.67
CA GLN A 79 -3.25 -17.27 -0.32
C GLN A 79 -2.29 -16.10 -0.08
N ILE A 80 -2.09 -15.74 1.19
CA ILE A 80 -1.20 -14.65 1.56
C ILE A 80 0.24 -15.14 1.49
N LYS A 81 0.99 -14.60 0.53
CA LYS A 81 2.40 -14.94 0.31
C LYS A 81 3.32 -14.08 1.18
N ARG A 82 3.08 -12.77 1.25
CA ARG A 82 3.92 -11.79 1.98
C ARG A 82 3.10 -10.58 2.44
N VAL A 83 3.64 -9.88 3.42
CA VAL A 83 3.13 -8.59 3.88
C VAL A 83 4.28 -7.61 4.08
N THR A 84 4.04 -6.33 3.81
CA THR A 84 4.93 -5.23 4.19
C THR A 84 4.09 -3.99 4.52
N ALA A 85 4.62 -3.07 5.29
CA ALA A 85 3.95 -1.85 5.69
C ALA A 85 4.85 -0.63 5.46
N SER A 86 4.22 0.46 5.02
CA SER A 86 4.77 1.83 5.01
C SER A 86 4.19 2.63 6.18
N TRP A 87 4.34 3.96 6.20
CA TRP A 87 3.87 4.80 7.31
C TRP A 87 2.41 4.52 7.70
N GLU A 88 1.47 4.67 6.76
CA GLU A 88 0.01 4.46 6.98
C GLU A 88 -0.62 3.56 5.92
N THR A 89 0.17 2.68 5.27
CA THR A 89 -0.32 1.81 4.20
C THR A 89 0.28 0.42 4.32
N THR A 90 -0.56 -0.60 4.17
CA THR A 90 -0.21 -2.02 4.19
C THR A 90 -0.27 -2.59 2.79
N TYR A 91 0.67 -3.47 2.46
CA TYR A 91 0.71 -4.21 1.20
C TYR A 91 0.70 -5.69 1.47
N VAL A 92 -0.18 -6.42 0.78
CA VAL A 92 -0.28 -7.87 0.88
C VAL A 92 -0.05 -8.47 -0.50
N VAL A 93 0.95 -9.34 -0.60
CA VAL A 93 1.21 -10.14 -1.80
C VAL A 93 0.40 -11.43 -1.68
N LEU A 94 -0.39 -11.71 -2.70
CA LEU A 94 -1.24 -12.86 -2.82
C LEU A 94 -0.72 -13.76 -3.94
N SER A 95 -0.77 -15.07 -3.75
CA SER A 95 -0.41 -16.07 -4.77
C SER A 95 -1.50 -17.11 -4.93
N CYS A 96 -1.66 -17.63 -6.15
CA CYS A 96 -2.59 -18.71 -6.47
C CYS A 96 -1.93 -19.62 -7.50
N GLU A 97 -2.05 -20.93 -7.32
CA GLU A 97 -1.45 -21.91 -8.23
C GLU A 97 -1.97 -21.71 -9.67
N GLY A 98 -1.05 -21.72 -10.63
CA GLY A 98 -1.37 -21.50 -12.05
C GLY A 98 -1.77 -20.07 -12.42
N LYS A 99 -1.71 -19.10 -11.49
CA LYS A 99 -1.99 -17.69 -11.74
C LYS A 99 -0.80 -16.80 -11.34
N GLY A 100 -0.78 -15.58 -11.86
CA GLY A 100 0.19 -14.56 -11.41
C GLY A 100 -0.12 -14.08 -9.99
N ASP A 101 0.91 -13.64 -9.28
CA ASP A 101 0.78 -12.98 -7.99
C ASP A 101 0.03 -11.64 -8.14
N VAL A 102 -0.73 -11.29 -7.09
CA VAL A 102 -1.47 -10.03 -7.00
C VAL A 102 -0.99 -9.27 -5.77
N VAL A 103 -0.77 -7.96 -5.91
CA VAL A 103 -0.50 -7.08 -4.76
C VAL A 103 -1.76 -6.30 -4.46
N ILE A 104 -2.21 -6.35 -3.21
CA ILE A 104 -3.25 -5.45 -2.70
C ILE A 104 -2.64 -4.43 -1.73
N SER A 105 -3.25 -3.26 -1.66
CA SER A 105 -2.88 -2.17 -0.76
C SER A 105 -4.10 -1.66 0.02
N MET A 106 -3.87 -1.20 1.25
CA MET A 106 -4.90 -0.65 2.15
C MET A 106 -4.28 0.47 2.99
N GLY A 107 -5.01 1.55 3.25
CA GLY A 107 -4.53 2.66 4.08
C GLY A 107 -4.61 4.02 3.39
N ALA A 108 -3.72 4.93 3.78
CA ALA A 108 -3.62 6.27 3.20
C ALA A 108 -2.97 6.24 1.80
N ASP A 109 -3.21 7.31 1.01
CA ASP A 109 -2.71 7.48 -0.36
C ASP A 109 -2.18 8.89 -0.64
N ASP A 110 -1.74 9.61 0.39
CA ASP A 110 -1.36 11.02 0.26
C ASP A 110 -0.15 11.23 -0.68
N PHE A 111 0.64 10.19 -0.87
CA PHE A 111 1.82 10.22 -1.75
C PHE A 111 1.74 9.24 -2.91
N GLY A 112 0.55 8.70 -3.20
CA GLY A 112 0.37 7.63 -4.17
C GLY A 112 0.81 6.26 -3.62
N ASP A 113 0.82 6.12 -2.29
CA ASP A 113 1.23 4.91 -1.56
C ASP A 113 0.40 3.68 -1.99
N LEU A 114 -0.88 3.83 -2.32
CA LEU A 114 -1.71 2.71 -2.74
C LEU A 114 -1.29 2.10 -4.08
N GLY A 115 -0.48 2.79 -4.90
CA GLY A 115 0.01 2.26 -6.17
C GLY A 115 -1.08 2.12 -7.25
N ILE A 116 -2.20 2.82 -7.10
CA ILE A 116 -3.35 2.75 -8.03
C ILE A 116 -3.34 3.80 -9.15
N GLY A 117 -2.25 4.56 -9.29
CA GLY A 117 -2.13 5.61 -10.32
C GLY A 117 -2.69 6.99 -9.93
N GLY A 118 -3.11 7.16 -8.67
CA GLY A 118 -3.63 8.40 -8.11
C GLY A 118 -5.04 8.76 -8.61
N LYS A 119 -5.72 9.66 -7.88
CA LYS A 119 -7.05 10.15 -8.30
C LYS A 119 -6.91 10.94 -9.59
N ALA A 120 -7.38 10.40 -10.71
CA ALA A 120 -7.61 11.20 -11.90
C ALA A 120 -8.48 12.40 -11.49
N LYS A 121 -8.00 13.63 -11.70
CA LYS A 121 -8.78 14.86 -11.47
C LYS A 121 -9.91 14.93 -12.50
N GLY A 122 -10.93 14.10 -12.33
CA GLY A 122 -12.09 13.95 -13.19
C GLY A 122 -13.31 13.60 -12.36
N LYS A 123 -14.49 14.09 -12.76
CA LYS A 123 -15.76 13.97 -12.03
C LYS A 123 -16.35 12.55 -12.06
N GLY A 124 -15.56 11.55 -11.73
CA GLY A 124 -16.00 10.20 -11.42
C GLY A 124 -15.27 9.79 -10.15
N LYS A 125 -15.96 9.83 -9.01
CA LYS A 125 -15.45 9.19 -7.79
C LYS A 125 -15.33 7.71 -8.11
N GLU A 126 -14.12 7.23 -8.43
CA GLU A 126 -13.84 5.81 -8.21
C GLU A 126 -14.26 5.52 -6.77
N LYS A 127 -15.09 4.50 -6.59
CA LYS A 127 -15.53 4.10 -5.25
C LYS A 127 -14.26 3.75 -4.48
N GLU A 128 -13.87 4.62 -3.57
CA GLU A 128 -12.81 4.40 -2.59
C GLU A 128 -13.22 3.18 -1.75
N GLY A 129 -12.83 2.00 -2.22
CA GLY A 129 -12.92 0.78 -1.45
C GLY A 129 -11.80 0.76 -0.41
N PRO A 130 -11.96 0.02 0.69
CA PRO A 130 -10.93 -0.09 1.73
C PRO A 130 -9.71 -0.94 1.30
N VAL A 131 -9.80 -1.60 0.14
CA VAL A 131 -8.77 -2.48 -0.42
C VAL A 131 -8.62 -2.17 -1.90
N HIS A 132 -7.38 -2.09 -2.35
CA HIS A 132 -7.02 -1.71 -3.71
C HIS A 132 -6.11 -2.77 -4.34
N ILE A 133 -6.24 -3.00 -5.65
CA ILE A 133 -5.35 -3.89 -6.40
C ILE A 133 -4.31 -3.03 -7.12
N VAL A 134 -3.02 -3.29 -6.87
CA VAL A 134 -1.91 -2.63 -7.57
C VAL A 134 -1.79 -3.23 -8.97
N SER A 135 -1.98 -2.42 -10.00
CA SER A 135 -1.91 -2.86 -11.39
C SER A 135 -0.55 -2.54 -12.02
N PHE A 136 0.15 -3.55 -12.50
CA PHE A 136 1.39 -3.40 -13.26
C PHE A 136 1.18 -3.41 -14.78
N ALA A 137 -0.07 -3.49 -15.25
CA ALA A 137 -0.40 -3.68 -16.67
C ALA A 137 0.05 -2.52 -17.58
N HIS A 138 0.28 -1.34 -17.00
CA HIS A 138 0.75 -0.14 -17.70
C HIS A 138 2.27 -0.12 -17.93
N LEU A 139 3.02 -1.02 -17.29
CA LEU A 139 4.47 -1.08 -17.39
C LEU A 139 4.93 -1.83 -18.64
N THR A 140 6.17 -1.55 -19.04
CA THR A 140 6.88 -2.29 -20.08
C THR A 140 8.24 -2.73 -19.56
N VAL A 141 8.69 -3.92 -19.97
CA VAL A 141 10.02 -4.45 -19.67
C VAL A 141 10.64 -4.89 -20.99
N ASP A 142 11.81 -4.34 -21.33
CA ASP A 142 12.48 -4.59 -22.62
C ASP A 142 11.59 -4.30 -23.84
N GLY A 143 10.73 -3.28 -23.74
CA GLY A 143 9.75 -2.94 -24.78
C GLY A 143 8.50 -3.83 -24.82
N ASN A 144 8.41 -4.86 -23.96
CA ASN A 144 7.27 -5.76 -23.89
C ASN A 144 6.25 -5.28 -22.83
N PRO A 145 4.97 -5.10 -23.16
CA PRO A 145 3.95 -4.68 -22.20
C PRO A 145 3.59 -5.78 -21.21
N LEU A 146 3.39 -5.41 -19.94
CA LEU A 146 3.06 -6.38 -18.89
C LEU A 146 1.57 -6.75 -18.81
N ARG A 147 0.69 -6.10 -19.58
CA ARG A 147 -0.76 -6.32 -19.55
C ARG A 147 -1.19 -7.78 -19.67
N ASN A 148 -0.42 -8.59 -20.40
CA ASN A 148 -0.72 -10.01 -20.63
C ASN A 148 0.37 -10.94 -20.06
N ALA A 149 1.22 -10.44 -19.17
CA ALA A 149 2.30 -11.22 -18.58
C ALA A 149 1.86 -11.85 -17.25
N THR A 150 2.42 -13.02 -16.94
CA THR A 150 2.33 -13.62 -15.61
C THR A 150 3.39 -12.98 -14.73
N ILE A 151 2.97 -12.42 -13.60
CA ILE A 151 3.86 -11.75 -12.65
C ILE A 151 4.03 -12.64 -11.42
N ALA A 152 5.26 -12.77 -10.94
CA ALA A 152 5.57 -13.33 -9.64
C ALA A 152 6.35 -12.28 -8.83
N VAL A 153 5.85 -11.91 -7.66
CA VAL A 153 6.49 -10.96 -6.76
C VAL A 153 7.54 -11.72 -5.95
N GLN A 154 8.81 -11.44 -6.25
CA GLN A 154 9.97 -12.08 -5.63
C GLN A 154 10.34 -11.41 -4.31
N ALA A 155 10.19 -10.10 -4.24
CA ALA A 155 10.39 -9.30 -3.04
C ALA A 155 9.55 -8.02 -3.10
N ILE A 156 9.16 -7.51 -1.94
CA ILE A 156 8.51 -6.21 -1.78
C ILE A 156 9.03 -5.59 -0.49
N ALA A 157 9.35 -4.30 -0.53
CA ALA A 157 9.79 -3.54 0.62
C ALA A 157 9.18 -2.14 0.55
N ALA A 158 8.79 -1.61 1.70
CA ALA A 158 8.24 -0.28 1.83
C ALA A 158 9.15 0.59 2.72
N GLY A 159 9.35 1.83 2.29
CA GLY A 159 9.86 2.92 3.11
C GLY A 159 8.71 3.68 3.76
N GLN A 160 8.97 4.93 4.14
CA GLN A 160 7.95 5.80 4.74
C GLN A 160 6.76 6.05 3.80
N HIS A 161 7.04 6.48 2.57
CA HIS A 161 6.02 6.84 1.58
C HIS A 161 6.35 6.29 0.18
N HIS A 162 7.14 5.23 0.09
CA HIS A 162 7.48 4.61 -1.19
C HIS A 162 7.60 3.11 -1.05
N VAL A 163 7.38 2.41 -2.15
CA VAL A 163 7.46 0.96 -2.22
C VAL A 163 8.32 0.55 -3.39
N VAL A 164 9.09 -0.51 -3.20
CA VAL A 164 9.89 -1.16 -4.24
C VAL A 164 9.53 -2.63 -4.25
N ALA A 165 9.25 -3.17 -5.44
CA ALA A 165 8.99 -4.59 -5.65
C ALA A 165 9.91 -5.15 -6.74
N GLN A 166 10.49 -6.31 -6.46
CA GLN A 166 11.18 -7.12 -7.44
C GLN A 166 10.19 -8.10 -8.05
N LEU A 167 10.02 -8.03 -9.37
CA LEU A 167 9.11 -8.87 -10.13
C LEU A 167 9.90 -9.83 -11.01
N SER A 168 9.41 -11.07 -11.09
CA SER A 168 9.72 -12.00 -12.17
C SER A 168 8.53 -12.02 -13.10
N VAL A 169 8.73 -11.71 -14.37
CA VAL A 169 7.67 -11.48 -15.33
C VAL A 169 7.88 -12.38 -16.54
N THR A 170 6.84 -13.12 -16.92
CA THR A 170 6.89 -14.09 -18.02
C THR A 170 5.77 -13.76 -19.00
N GLY A 171 6.14 -13.45 -20.25
CA GLY A 171 5.18 -13.25 -21.33
C GLY A 171 4.89 -14.52 -22.12
N LYS A 172 3.97 -14.41 -23.08
CA LYS A 172 3.62 -15.52 -23.98
C LYS A 172 4.75 -15.86 -24.96
N ASP A 173 5.46 -14.84 -25.43
CA ASP A 173 6.41 -14.94 -26.55
C ASP A 173 7.84 -14.51 -26.16
N TRP A 174 8.13 -14.38 -24.87
CA TRP A 174 9.44 -13.94 -24.38
C TRP A 174 9.82 -14.58 -23.05
N ASP A 175 11.13 -14.82 -22.87
CA ASP A 175 11.71 -15.46 -21.68
C ASP A 175 11.43 -14.70 -20.39
N THR A 176 11.36 -15.39 -19.26
CA THR A 176 11.22 -14.75 -17.96
C THR A 176 12.26 -13.67 -17.73
N ARG A 177 11.81 -12.44 -17.41
CA ARG A 177 12.67 -11.30 -17.03
C ARG A 177 12.46 -10.94 -15.58
N THR A 178 13.51 -10.40 -14.98
CA THR A 178 13.42 -9.76 -13.66
C THR A 178 13.47 -8.25 -13.83
N CYS A 179 12.55 -7.54 -13.19
CA CYS A 179 12.56 -6.09 -13.13
C CYS A 179 12.30 -5.59 -11.72
N ILE A 180 12.67 -4.33 -11.46
CA ILE A 180 12.31 -3.63 -10.25
C ILE A 180 11.30 -2.55 -10.61
N VAL A 181 10.22 -2.50 -9.84
CA VAL A 181 9.19 -1.48 -9.94
C VAL A 181 9.09 -0.73 -8.63
N GLY A 182 8.68 0.53 -8.68
CA GLY A 182 8.42 1.29 -7.47
C GLY A 182 7.39 2.39 -7.69
N TRP A 183 6.72 2.76 -6.60
CA TRP A 183 5.68 3.78 -6.57
C TRP A 183 5.70 4.52 -5.23
N GLY A 184 4.97 5.64 -5.15
CA GLY A 184 4.94 6.54 -4.00
C GLY A 184 5.86 7.77 -4.17
N ALA A 185 6.21 8.40 -3.04
CA ALA A 185 7.07 9.56 -2.97
C ALA A 185 8.53 9.27 -3.36
N SER A 186 9.04 9.99 -4.36
CA SER A 186 10.46 9.99 -4.74
C SER A 186 11.11 11.37 -4.59
N ARG A 187 10.85 12.06 -3.46
CA ARG A 187 11.34 13.44 -3.21
C ARG A 187 12.86 13.54 -3.12
N HIS A 188 13.53 12.43 -2.85
CA HIS A 188 14.99 12.34 -2.69
C HIS A 188 15.60 11.27 -3.63
N GLY A 189 14.90 10.92 -4.72
CA GLY A 189 15.39 9.93 -5.69
C GLY A 189 15.34 8.48 -5.19
N GLN A 190 14.51 8.18 -4.19
CA GLN A 190 14.39 6.84 -3.60
C GLN A 190 13.96 5.78 -4.62
N LEU A 191 13.19 6.18 -5.63
CA LEU A 191 12.74 5.31 -6.72
C LEU A 191 13.66 5.37 -7.95
N GLY A 192 14.84 5.99 -7.83
CA GLY A 192 15.77 6.19 -8.93
C GLY A 192 15.52 7.48 -9.72
N SER A 193 16.44 7.74 -10.65
CA SER A 193 16.36 8.88 -11.57
C SER A 193 15.64 8.47 -12.85
N TYR A 194 14.77 9.34 -13.35
CA TYR A 194 14.26 9.25 -14.72
C TYR A 194 15.45 9.22 -15.70
N PRO A 195 15.50 8.29 -16.68
CA PRO A 195 16.39 8.50 -17.80
C PRO A 195 15.86 9.69 -18.61
N LEU A 196 16.64 10.77 -18.66
CA LEU A 196 16.65 11.59 -19.87
C LEU A 196 17.03 10.66 -21.03
N PRO A 197 16.33 10.70 -22.17
CA PRO A 197 16.62 9.82 -23.28
C PRO A 197 17.98 10.21 -23.87
N THR A 198 19.02 9.41 -23.66
CA THR A 198 20.18 9.35 -24.58
C THR A 198 20.87 7.98 -24.50
N PRO A 199 21.41 7.49 -25.63
CA PRO A 199 21.79 6.09 -25.80
C PRO A 199 23.27 5.89 -25.49
N LEU A 200 23.61 5.27 -24.36
CA LEU A 200 24.93 4.64 -24.22
C LEU A 200 24.85 3.32 -23.45
N ILE A 201 25.40 2.32 -24.12
CA ILE A 201 25.64 0.94 -23.74
C ILE A 201 26.17 0.83 -22.31
N LEU A 202 25.44 0.15 -21.43
CA LEU A 202 26.01 -0.47 -20.23
C LEU A 202 25.35 -1.83 -20.00
N LEU A 203 26.15 -2.89 -20.14
CA LEU A 203 25.83 -4.26 -19.78
C LEU A 203 25.73 -4.36 -18.24
N SER A 204 24.50 -4.42 -17.73
CA SER A 204 24.10 -5.01 -16.44
C SER A 204 22.59 -4.81 -16.25
N LEU A 205 21.82 -5.83 -16.63
CA LEU A 205 20.36 -5.87 -16.66
C LEU A 205 19.72 -5.69 -15.28
N LEU A 206 19.33 -4.45 -14.96
CA LEU A 206 18.23 -4.17 -14.05
C LEU A 206 17.38 -3.06 -14.66
N HIS A 207 16.34 -3.45 -15.39
CA HIS A 207 15.38 -2.49 -15.94
C HIS A 207 14.45 -2.03 -14.82
N LEU A 208 14.61 -0.75 -14.46
CA LEU A 208 13.79 -0.05 -13.49
C LEU A 208 12.58 0.56 -14.23
N ALA A 209 11.38 0.07 -13.93
CA ALA A 209 10.15 0.65 -14.45
C ALA A 209 9.50 1.48 -13.32
N ILE A 210 9.63 2.81 -13.41
CA ILE A 210 9.09 3.76 -12.43
C ILE A 210 7.77 4.31 -12.98
N ASN A 211 6.71 4.32 -12.18
CA ASN A 211 5.49 5.07 -12.45
C ASN A 211 5.33 6.20 -11.42
N THR A 212 5.21 7.45 -11.87
CA THR A 212 4.65 8.52 -11.03
C THR A 212 3.60 9.32 -11.81
N PRO A 213 2.42 9.60 -11.26
CA PRO A 213 1.57 10.67 -11.77
C PRO A 213 2.24 12.04 -11.55
N SER A 214 2.03 12.94 -12.53
CA SER A 214 2.65 14.26 -12.67
C SER A 214 2.64 15.12 -11.40
N PHE A 215 3.77 15.80 -11.16
CA PHE A 215 4.09 16.77 -10.11
C PHE A 215 2.91 17.64 -9.62
N CYS A 216 2.63 17.58 -8.31
CA CYS A 216 2.03 18.72 -7.60
C CYS A 216 3.16 19.63 -7.12
N ALA A 217 3.15 20.88 -7.59
CA ALA A 217 3.94 21.96 -7.04
C ALA A 217 3.70 22.11 -5.52
N PRO A 218 4.69 22.58 -4.75
CA PRO A 218 4.47 22.90 -3.33
C PRO A 218 3.35 23.95 -3.21
N PRO A 219 2.48 23.86 -2.17
CA PRO A 219 1.50 24.90 -1.91
C PRO A 219 2.20 26.23 -1.66
N ALA A 220 1.71 27.29 -2.32
CA ALA A 220 2.17 28.64 -2.09
C ALA A 220 2.00 29.00 -0.60
N GLU A 221 3.05 29.52 0.01
CA GLU A 221 3.00 30.15 1.32
C GLU A 221 1.88 31.21 1.33
N SER A 222 0.93 31.07 2.25
CA SER A 222 -0.10 32.07 2.46
C SER A 222 0.51 33.27 3.19
N PRO A 223 0.24 34.52 2.76
CA PRO A 223 0.80 35.70 3.37
C PRO A 223 0.22 35.92 4.77
N ALA A 224 1.09 36.32 5.69
CA ALA A 224 0.76 36.79 7.02
C ALA A 224 -0.35 37.86 6.97
N LEU A 225 -1.45 37.59 7.67
CA LEU A 225 -2.50 38.58 7.94
C LEU A 225 -2.09 39.40 9.16
N ASP A 226 -1.44 40.53 8.90
CA ASP A 226 -1.54 41.72 9.74
C ASP A 226 -3.00 42.18 9.75
N ARG A 227 -3.63 42.27 10.94
CA ARG A 227 -4.66 43.29 11.20
C ARG A 227 -4.88 43.54 12.69
N ILE A 228 -4.46 44.74 13.05
CA ILE A 228 -4.72 45.56 14.22
C ILE A 228 -6.23 45.68 14.54
N GLY A 229 -6.57 45.41 15.81
CA GLY A 229 -7.36 46.26 16.73
C GLY A 229 -8.84 46.57 16.46
N LYS A 230 -9.72 46.19 17.42
CA LYS A 230 -10.52 47.13 18.24
C LYS A 230 -11.47 46.42 19.22
N ASP A 231 -11.35 46.80 20.49
CA ASP A 231 -12.38 47.14 21.48
C ASP A 231 -13.71 46.38 21.51
N SER A 232 -14.01 45.72 22.62
CA SER A 232 -15.03 46.22 23.57
C SER A 232 -15.16 45.33 24.82
N CYS A 233 -14.82 45.92 25.96
CA CYS A 233 -15.20 45.51 27.31
C CYS A 233 -16.73 45.57 27.45
N LYS A 234 -17.38 44.49 27.88
CA LYS A 234 -18.63 44.58 28.65
C LYS A 234 -18.62 43.61 29.83
N GLU A 235 -18.57 44.24 30.98
CA GLU A 235 -18.73 43.77 32.34
C GLU A 235 -20.21 43.40 32.59
N SER A 236 -20.48 42.21 33.13
CA SER A 236 -21.81 41.84 33.65
C SER A 236 -21.70 41.51 35.14
N LYS A 237 -22.37 42.35 35.94
CA LYS A 237 -22.52 42.23 37.39
C LYS A 237 -23.45 41.08 37.76
N ALA A 238 -23.08 40.40 38.84
CA ALA A 238 -23.93 39.49 39.61
C ALA A 238 -25.09 40.24 40.27
N HIS A 239 -26.24 39.58 40.37
CA HIS A 239 -27.36 39.98 41.19
C HIS A 239 -27.63 38.86 42.21
N ASP A 240 -27.41 39.17 43.48
CA ASP A 240 -27.89 38.39 44.62
C ASP A 240 -29.41 38.54 44.73
N GLY A 241 -30.06 37.43 45.10
CA GLY A 241 -31.43 37.29 45.54
C GLY A 241 -31.59 35.99 46.30
#